data_AF-A0A2V9FHY1-F1
#
_entry.id   AF-A0A2V9FHY1-F1
#
_cell.length_a   1.000
_cell.length_b   1.000
_cell.length_c   1.000
_cell.angle_alpha   90.00
_cell.angle_beta   90.00
_cell.angle_gamma   90.00
#
_symmetry.space_group_name_H-M   'P 1'
#
loop_
_entity.id
_entity.type
_entity.pdbx_description
1 polymer ?
#
loop_
_entity_poly.entity_id
_entity_poly.type
_entity_poly.pdbx_seq_one_letter_code
_entity_poly.pdbx_strand_id
1 'polypeptide(L)' 'MGDTKVRELRILIADDHGLVRRGARGVLHSRNGWRVVGEAANGREAVEKTIKFKPDVAIMD' A
#
# COMPACT_ATOMS: atom_id res chain seq x y z
N MET A 1 15.06 -7.48 27.39
CA MET A 1 14.62 -6.36 26.52
C MET A 1 13.99 -6.97 25.28
N GLY A 2 12.71 -6.73 25.03
CA GLY A 2 12.01 -7.31 23.87
C GLY A 2 12.48 -6.67 22.58
N ASP A 3 12.83 -7.50 21.59
CA ASP A 3 13.09 -7.09 20.22
C ASP A 3 11.86 -6.36 19.68
N THR A 4 11.91 -5.02 19.65
CA THR A 4 10.90 -4.24 18.91
C THR A 4 11.26 -4.39 17.44
N LYS A 5 10.87 -5.53 16.86
CA LYS A 5 10.97 -5.76 15.42
C LYS A 5 10.24 -4.61 14.76
N VAL A 6 10.95 -3.73 14.07
CA VAL A 6 10.32 -2.67 13.26
C VAL A 6 9.46 -3.39 12.23
N ARG A 7 8.15 -3.42 12.44
CA ARG A 7 7.23 -4.05 11.51
C ARG A 7 7.15 -3.17 10.27
N GLU A 8 7.38 -3.79 9.11
CA GLU A 8 7.20 -3.16 7.81
C GLU A 8 5.74 -2.73 7.66
N LEU A 9 5.50 -1.44 7.42
CA LEU A 9 4.17 -0.86 7.19
C LEU A 9 3.68 -1.27 5.80
N ARG A 10 2.55 -1.98 5.74
CA ARG A 10 1.98 -2.57 4.53
C ARG A 10 0.91 -1.66 3.97
N ILE A 11 1.13 -1.17 2.76
CA ILE A 11 0.33 -0.10 2.14
C ILE A 11 -0.39 -0.65 0.91
N LEU A 12 -1.68 -0.34 0.76
CA LEU A 12 -2.42 -0.50 -0.48
C LEU A 12 -2.64 0.87 -1.14
N ILE A 13 -2.45 0.98 -2.45
CA ILE A 13 -2.74 2.21 -3.21
C ILE A 13 -3.95 1.95 -4.10
N ALA A 14 -5.00 2.76 -3.98
CA ALA A 14 -6.19 2.69 -4.82
C ALA A 14 -6.46 4.06 -5.46
N ASP A 15 -6.44 4.10 -6.78
CA ASP A 15 -6.56 5.32 -7.59
C ASP A 15 -6.86 4.86 -9.02
N ASP A 16 -7.72 5.54 -9.78
CA ASP A 16 -8.09 5.14 -11.15
C ASP A 16 -7.04 5.59 -12.19
N HIS A 17 -6.16 6.53 -11.85
CA HIS A 17 -5.07 7.05 -12.68
C HIS A 17 -3.76 6.27 -12.45
N GLY A 18 -3.40 5.44 -13.44
CA GLY A 18 -2.17 4.63 -13.37
C GLY A 18 -0.86 5.41 -13.24
N LEU A 19 -0.81 6.67 -13.70
CA LEU A 19 0.37 7.52 -13.51
C LEU A 19 0.57 7.91 -12.04
N VAL A 20 -0.52 8.28 -11.35
CA VAL A 20 -0.49 8.67 -9.94
C VAL A 20 -0.08 7.48 -9.08
N ARG A 21 -0.66 6.28 -9.31
CA ARG A 21 -0.24 5.04 -8.62
C ARG A 21 1.24 4.75 -8.76
N ARG A 22 1.80 4.89 -9.98
CA ARG A 22 3.24 4.68 -10.21
C ARG A 22 4.09 5.70 -9.46
N GLY A 23 3.69 6.98 -9.46
CA GLY A 23 4.35 8.04 -8.71
C GLY A 23 4.33 7.78 -7.21
N ALA A 24 3.16 7.49 -6.65
CA ALA A 24 2.98 7.16 -5.24
C ALA A 24 3.83 5.95 -4.84
N ARG A 25 3.80 4.86 -5.62
CA ARG A 25 4.64 3.68 -5.39
C ARG A 25 6.13 4.02 -5.38
N GLY A 26 6.60 4.87 -6.29
CA GLY A 26 7.99 5.32 -6.34
C GLY A 26 8.41 6.07 -5.08
N VAL A 27 7.57 7.01 -4.62
CA VAL A 27 7.82 7.77 -3.38
C VAL A 27 7.83 6.84 -2.17
N LEU A 28 6.87 5.92 -2.05
CA LEU A 28 6.76 5.01 -0.92
C LEU A 28 7.91 4.00 -0.86
N HIS A 29 8.42 3.52 -2.01
CA HIS A 29 9.57 2.61 -2.05
C HIS A 29 10.87 3.23 -1.53
N SER A 30 10.99 4.57 -1.53
CA SER A 30 12.17 5.25 -0.98
C SER A 30 12.22 5.25 0.56
N ARG A 31 11.13 4.84 1.24
CA ARG A 31 11.01 4.86 2.70
C ARG A 31 11.33 3.46 3.26
N ASN A 32 12.38 3.38 4.07
CA ASN A 32 12.71 2.14 4.78
C ASN A 32 11.58 1.75 5.73
N GLY A 33 11.26 0.45 5.75
CA GLY A 33 10.20 -0.12 6.58
C GLY A 33 8.79 0.09 6.02
N TRP A 34 8.63 0.58 4.78
CA TRP A 34 7.33 0.69 4.11
C TRP A 34 7.29 -0.22 2.88
N ARG A 35 6.14 -0.83 2.63
CA ARG A 35 5.95 -1.72 1.49
C ARG A 35 4.56 -1.60 0.90
N VAL A 36 4.52 -1.36 -0.42
CA VAL A 36 3.28 -1.48 -1.19
C VAL A 36 2.97 -2.97 -1.38
N VAL A 37 1.85 -3.42 -0.81
CA VAL A 37 1.40 -4.82 -0.87
C VAL A 37 0.32 -5.05 -1.93
N GLY A 38 -0.24 -3.99 -2.49
CA GLY A 38 -1.17 -4.07 -3.61
C GLY A 38 -1.51 -2.69 -4.18
N GLU A 39 -1.94 -2.69 -5.44
CA GLU A 39 -2.46 -1.53 -6.16
C GLU A 39 -3.85 -1.86 -6.70
N ALA A 40 -4.80 -0.93 -6.67
CA ALA A 40 -6.16 -1.09 -7.18
C ALA A 40 -6.52 0.05 -8.14
N ALA A 41 -7.23 -0.26 -9.22
CA ALA A 41 -7.66 0.74 -10.20
C ALA A 41 -9.09 1.29 -9.98
N ASN A 42 -9.80 0.77 -8.96
CA ASN A 42 -11.16 1.17 -8.60
C ASN A 42 -11.50 0.64 -7.20
N GLY A 43 -12.65 1.06 -6.67
CA GLY A 43 -13.12 0.68 -5.33
C GLY A 43 -13.37 -0.82 -5.15
N ARG A 44 -13.88 -1.52 -6.18
CA ARG A 44 -14.13 -2.98 -6.08
C ARG A 44 -12.81 -3.73 -5.91
N GLU A 45 -11.83 -3.43 -6.76
CA GLU A 45 -10.49 -4.00 -6.62
C GLU A 45 -9.84 -3.63 -5.28
N ALA A 46 -10.07 -2.42 -4.78
CA ALA A 46 -9.51 -1.98 -3.50
C ALA A 46 -10.04 -2.84 -2.34
N VAL A 47 -11.34 -3.16 -2.33
CA VAL A 47 -11.95 -4.06 -1.34
C VAL A 47 -11.38 -5.47 -1.44
N GLU A 48 -11.37 -6.05 -2.65
CA GLU A 48 -10.85 -7.40 -2.89
C GLU A 48 -9.38 -7.53 -2.44
N LYS A 49 -8.56 -6.54 -2.79
CA LYS A 49 -7.14 -6.50 -2.46
C LYS A 49 -6.90 -6.21 -0.97
N THR A 50 -7.76 -5.44 -0.32
CA THR A 50 -7.70 -5.23 1.14
C THR A 50 -7.94 -6.54 1.88
N ILE A 51 -8.96 -7.30 1.49
CA ILE A 51 -9.26 -8.61 2.09
C ILE A 51 -8.09 -9.59 1.87
N LYS A 52 -7.57 -9.64 0.64
CA LYS A 52 -6.49 -10.55 0.25
C LYS A 52 -5.16 -10.23 0.93
N PHE A 53 -4.76 -8.96 0.93
CA PHE A 53 -3.43 -8.56 1.37
C PHE A 53 -3.39 -8.08 2.82
N LYS A 54 -4.53 -7.74 3.43
CA LYS A 54 -4.60 -7.19 4.79
C LYS A 54 -3.57 -6.06 5.01
N PRO A 55 -3.62 -4.98 4.21
CA PRO A 55 -2.73 -3.83 4.41
C PRO A 55 -3.00 -3.19 5.78
N ASP A 56 -1.99 -2.51 6.33
CA ASP A 56 -2.12 -1.71 7.54
C ASP A 56 -2.79 -0.36 7.23
N VAL A 57 -2.55 0.18 6.02
CA VAL A 57 -3.16 1.42 5.54
C VAL A 57 -3.50 1.31 4.05
N ALA A 58 -4.60 1.95 3.65
CA ALA A 58 -4.95 2.16 2.26
C ALA A 58 -4.93 3.65 1.94
N ILE A 59 -4.31 4.02 0.81
CA ILE A 59 -4.36 5.35 0.23
C ILE A 59 -5.40 5.31 -0.87
N MET A 60 -6.42 6.16 -0.78
CA MET A 60 -7.54 6.23 -1.72
C MET A 60 -7.67 7.64 -2.30
N ASP A 61 -7.93 7.71 -3.61
CA ASP A 61 -8.47 8.88 -4.32
C ASP A 61 -10.00 8.76 -4.46
#